data_AF-A0A922YY69-F1
#
_entry.id   AF-A0A922YY69-F1
#
_cell.length_a   1.000
_cell.length_b   1.000
_cell.length_c   1.000
_cell.angle_alpha   90.00
_cell.angle_beta   90.00
_cell.angle_gamma   90.00
#
_symmetry.space_group_name_H-M   'P 1'
#
loop_
_entity.id
_entity.type
_entity.pdbx_description
1 polymer ?
#
loop_
_entity_poly.entity_id
_entity_poly.type
_entity_poly.pdbx_seq_one_letter_code
_entity_poly.pdbx_strand_id
1 'polypeptide(L)'
;MPNLSTMTTVLNSRRLWAAPFAALLLAGCAATERAQPDLLPRTLPEVQRTVSAHGLPPTIALALGGGGLRGFAHVGALQALEEAGMRPHIVVGTSAGSVVGAAYASGLSVEQIRQAALDVKVSSLLDFTWQSGGFIRGDNLASWVNTVVGDARIETFPMRFAAVAT
;
A
#
# COMPACT_ATOMS: atom_id res chain seq x y z
N MET A 1 9.91 -32.55 64.55
CA MET A 1 10.83 -32.37 63.42
C MET A 1 10.30 -33.13 62.22
N PRO A 2 9.72 -32.46 61.20
CA PRO A 2 9.25 -33.10 59.98
C PRO A 2 10.33 -33.11 58.87
N ASN A 3 10.22 -34.14 58.03
CA ASN A 3 11.17 -34.68 57.05
C ASN A 3 11.32 -33.83 55.76
N LEU A 4 12.54 -33.82 55.20
CA LEU A 4 13.04 -33.02 54.06
C LEU A 4 12.55 -33.43 52.65
N SER A 5 11.41 -34.12 52.49
CA SER A 5 10.99 -34.68 51.20
C SER A 5 9.86 -33.92 50.47
N THR A 6 9.46 -32.73 50.92
CA THR A 6 8.32 -31.98 50.36
C THR A 6 8.68 -30.62 49.76
N MET A 7 9.88 -30.47 49.18
CA MET A 7 10.37 -29.21 48.62
C MET A 7 10.83 -29.29 47.15
N THR A 8 10.16 -30.10 46.33
CA THR A 8 10.44 -30.17 44.87
C THR A 8 9.20 -29.96 43.98
N THR A 9 8.10 -29.42 44.50
CA THR A 9 6.89 -29.18 43.71
C THR A 9 6.33 -27.77 43.88
N VAL A 10 7.18 -26.75 43.91
CA VAL A 10 6.72 -25.35 43.78
C VAL A 10 7.73 -24.55 42.94
N LEU A 11 8.02 -25.02 41.73
CA LEU A 11 8.80 -24.20 40.80
C LEU A 11 8.55 -24.59 39.33
N ASN A 12 7.28 -24.69 38.92
CA ASN A 12 6.97 -24.65 37.47
C ASN A 12 5.53 -24.28 37.11
N SER A 13 4.96 -23.23 37.70
CA SER A 13 3.60 -22.77 37.34
C SER A 13 3.54 -21.42 36.64
N ARG A 14 4.68 -20.78 36.33
CA ARG A 14 4.71 -19.43 35.69
C ARG A 14 5.02 -19.43 34.20
N ARG A 15 5.04 -20.59 33.52
CA ARG A 15 5.32 -20.69 32.07
C ARG A 15 4.13 -21.10 31.20
N LEU A 16 2.94 -21.32 31.78
CA LEU A 16 1.80 -21.87 31.04
C LEU A 16 0.79 -20.82 30.52
N TRP A 17 0.99 -19.54 30.80
CA TRP A 17 0.10 -18.46 30.32
C TRP A 17 0.62 -17.70 29.10
N ALA A 18 1.78 -18.07 28.56
CA ALA A 18 2.33 -17.45 27.35
C ALA A 18 1.92 -18.18 26.04
N ALA A 19 1.16 -19.28 26.13
CA ALA A 19 0.86 -20.13 24.98
C ALA A 19 -0.38 -19.76 24.14
N PRO A 20 -1.48 -19.16 24.65
CA PRO A 20 -2.67 -18.99 23.81
C PRO A 20 -2.60 -17.77 22.89
N PHE A 21 -1.73 -16.78 23.17
CA PHE A 21 -1.62 -15.56 22.36
C PHE A 21 -0.75 -15.72 21.10
N ALA A 22 0.17 -16.69 21.08
CA ALA A 22 1.00 -16.95 19.91
C ALA A 22 0.26 -17.72 18.80
N ALA A 23 -0.77 -18.48 19.14
CA ALA A 23 -1.53 -19.29 18.18
C ALA A 23 -2.49 -18.46 17.31
N LEU A 24 -3.03 -17.34 17.81
CA LEU A 24 -3.89 -16.46 17.01
C LEU A 24 -3.13 -15.63 15.96
N LEU A 25 -1.82 -15.42 16.13
CA LEU A 25 -0.99 -14.70 15.15
C LEU A 25 -0.54 -15.57 13.97
N LEU A 26 -0.72 -16.89 14.03
CA LEU A 26 -0.32 -17.83 12.97
C LEU A 26 -1.50 -18.35 12.13
N ALA A 27 -2.74 -18.09 12.52
CA ALA A 27 -3.92 -18.55 11.77
C ALA A 27 -4.27 -17.67 10.54
N GLY A 28 -3.59 -16.53 10.35
CA GLY A 28 -3.76 -15.68 9.17
C GLY A 28 -2.98 -16.13 7.92
N CYS A 29 -2.13 -17.15 8.04
CA CYS A 29 -1.30 -17.68 6.96
C CYS A 29 -1.81 -19.03 6.43
N ALA A 30 -3.13 -19.28 6.50
CA ALA A 30 -3.73 -20.29 5.64
C ALA A 30 -3.65 -19.76 4.20
N ALA A 31 -2.49 -20.01 3.60
CA ALA A 31 -2.18 -19.74 2.22
C ALA A 31 -3.33 -20.28 1.37
N THR A 32 -4.01 -19.33 0.72
CA THR A 32 -4.82 -19.54 -0.47
C THR A 32 -4.19 -20.65 -1.30
N GLU A 33 -4.98 -21.69 -1.55
CA GLU A 33 -4.67 -22.84 -2.38
C GLU A 33 -3.74 -22.43 -3.53
N ARG A 34 -2.53 -23.02 -3.57
CA ARG A 34 -1.70 -22.90 -4.77
C ARG A 34 -2.50 -23.57 -5.88
N ALA A 35 -3.21 -22.78 -6.68
CA ALA A 35 -3.56 -23.19 -8.02
C ALA A 35 -2.26 -23.60 -8.70
N GLN A 36 -2.06 -24.92 -8.85
CA GLN A 36 -1.00 -25.47 -9.67
C GLN A 36 -1.11 -24.75 -11.01
N PRO A 37 -0.09 -24.00 -11.47
CA PRO A 37 -0.13 -23.50 -12.83
C PRO A 37 -0.15 -24.73 -13.71
N ASP A 38 -1.24 -24.91 -14.47
CA ASP A 38 -1.28 -25.88 -15.55
C ASP A 38 0.00 -25.68 -16.36
N LEU A 39 0.87 -26.69 -16.35
CA LEU A 39 2.13 -26.71 -17.10
C LEU A 39 1.89 -26.92 -18.60
N LEU A 40 0.65 -26.83 -19.05
CA LEU A 40 0.34 -26.66 -20.45
C LEU A 40 0.80 -25.27 -20.86
N PRO A 41 1.46 -25.10 -22.03
CA PRO A 41 1.65 -23.78 -22.59
C PRO A 41 0.25 -23.17 -22.73
N ARG A 42 -0.11 -22.24 -21.84
CA ARG A 42 -1.09 -21.23 -22.22
C ARG A 42 -0.42 -20.53 -23.38
N THR A 43 -0.82 -20.88 -24.59
CA THR A 43 -0.75 -19.94 -25.69
C THR A 43 -1.54 -18.75 -25.20
N LEU A 44 -0.84 -17.78 -24.60
CA LEU A 44 -1.41 -16.47 -24.37
C LEU A 44 -1.98 -16.10 -25.74
N PRO A 45 -3.28 -15.79 -25.85
CA PRO A 45 -3.78 -15.25 -27.10
C PRO A 45 -2.80 -14.14 -27.47
N GLU A 46 -2.21 -14.25 -28.65
CA GLU A 46 -1.29 -13.25 -29.15
C GLU A 46 -1.97 -11.92 -28.88
N VAL A 47 -1.35 -11.09 -28.03
CA VAL A 47 -1.91 -9.81 -27.64
C VAL A 47 -1.96 -9.03 -28.94
N GLN A 48 -3.09 -9.16 -29.65
CA GLN A 48 -3.35 -8.42 -30.85
C GLN A 48 -3.34 -7.00 -30.36
N ARG A 49 -2.23 -6.31 -30.65
CA ARG A 49 -2.16 -4.87 -30.56
C ARG A 49 -3.33 -4.42 -31.41
N THR A 50 -4.44 -4.10 -30.76
CA THR A 50 -5.50 -3.32 -31.36
C THR A 50 -4.86 -1.96 -31.49
N VAL A 51 -4.05 -1.81 -32.54
CA VAL A 51 -3.67 -0.50 -33.05
C VAL A 51 -5.03 0.11 -33.34
N SER A 52 -5.48 0.96 -32.43
CA SER A 52 -6.78 1.62 -32.55
C SER A 52 -6.82 2.19 -33.96
N ALA A 53 -7.82 1.81 -34.74
CA ALA A 53 -7.99 2.20 -36.13
C ALA A 53 -8.32 3.70 -36.28
N HIS A 54 -8.00 4.52 -35.28
CA HIS A 54 -8.27 5.93 -35.20
C HIS A 54 -6.90 6.61 -35.08
N GLY A 55 -6.57 7.49 -36.02
CA GLY A 55 -5.25 8.14 -36.16
C GLY A 55 -4.84 9.07 -35.02
N LEU A 56 -5.41 8.91 -33.82
CA LEU A 56 -5.01 9.60 -32.60
C LEU A 56 -4.15 8.68 -31.74
N PRO A 57 -3.11 9.22 -31.08
CA PRO A 57 -2.32 8.44 -30.14
C PRO A 57 -3.21 7.88 -29.01
N PRO A 58 -2.93 6.66 -28.52
CA PRO A 58 -3.74 6.03 -27.48
C PRO A 58 -3.65 6.82 -26.17
N THR A 59 -4.78 6.94 -25.48
CA THR A 59 -4.81 7.45 -24.10
C THR A 59 -4.34 6.35 -23.15
N ILE A 60 -3.35 6.65 -22.33
CA ILE A 60 -2.74 5.72 -21.36
C ILE A 60 -3.11 6.15 -19.94
N ALA A 61 -3.65 5.22 -19.16
CA ALA A 61 -3.94 5.41 -17.74
C ALA A 61 -3.00 4.54 -16.88
N LEU A 62 -2.50 5.12 -15.78
CA LEU A 62 -1.68 4.44 -14.78
C LEU A 62 -2.54 4.11 -13.56
N ALA A 63 -2.63 2.82 -13.22
CA ALA A 63 -3.35 2.35 -12.03
C ALA A 63 -2.37 1.95 -10.93
N LEU A 64 -2.43 2.65 -9.79
CA LEU A 64 -1.58 2.45 -8.62
C LEU A 64 -2.36 1.73 -7.51
N GLY A 65 -1.94 0.50 -7.20
CA GLY A 65 -2.57 -0.30 -6.15
C GLY A 65 -2.32 0.22 -4.71
N GLY A 66 -3.04 -0.34 -3.75
CA GLY A 66 -2.75 -0.15 -2.33
C GLY A 66 -1.51 -0.94 -1.88
N GLY A 67 -1.09 -0.73 -0.63
CA GLY A 67 0.07 -1.45 -0.07
C GLY A 67 0.59 -0.91 1.27
N GLY A 68 -0.18 -0.07 1.95
CA GLY A 68 0.25 0.63 3.16
C GLY A 68 1.58 1.37 2.92
N LEU A 69 2.53 1.21 3.84
CA LEU A 69 3.84 1.86 3.78
C LEU A 69 4.67 1.44 2.57
N ARG A 70 4.50 0.21 2.08
CA ARG A 70 5.20 -0.27 0.89
C ARG A 70 4.69 0.38 -0.38
N GLY A 71 3.53 1.05 -0.33
CA GLY A 71 2.94 1.76 -1.46
C GLY A 71 3.81 2.92 -1.97
N PHE A 72 4.76 3.43 -1.17
CA PHE A 72 5.75 4.39 -1.67
C PHE A 72 6.69 3.81 -2.74
N ALA A 73 6.74 2.48 -2.92
CA ALA A 73 7.43 1.86 -4.06
C ALA A 73 6.89 2.34 -5.43
N HIS A 74 5.65 2.85 -5.48
CA HIS A 74 5.09 3.46 -6.68
C HIS A 74 5.91 4.66 -7.18
N VAL A 75 6.66 5.36 -6.31
CA VAL A 75 7.57 6.44 -6.74
C VAL A 75 8.68 5.89 -7.65
N GLY A 76 9.23 4.72 -7.34
CA GLY A 76 10.21 4.04 -8.19
C GLY A 76 9.61 3.55 -9.51
N ALA A 77 8.35 3.11 -9.50
CA ALA A 77 7.63 2.76 -10.72
C ALA A 77 7.41 3.99 -11.62
N LEU A 78 7.03 5.13 -11.04
CA LEU A 78 6.93 6.40 -11.77
C LEU A 78 8.27 6.81 -12.38
N GLN A 79 9.36 6.71 -11.62
CA GLN A 79 10.71 7.01 -12.10
C GLN A 79 11.05 6.17 -13.34
N ALA A 80 10.85 4.85 -13.27
CA ALA A 80 11.13 3.95 -14.39
C ALA A 80 10.27 4.26 -15.63
N LEU A 81 9.01 4.67 -15.44
CA LEU A 81 8.14 5.09 -16.54
C LEU A 81 8.64 6.38 -17.20
N GLU A 82 9.02 7.40 -16.41
CA GLU A 82 9.56 8.64 -16.95
C GLU A 82 10.89 8.45 -17.68
N GLU A 83 11.79 7.62 -17.15
CA GLU A 83 13.07 7.26 -17.78
C GLU A 83 12.85 6.55 -19.13
N ALA A 84 11.78 5.76 -19.25
CA ALA A 84 11.38 5.13 -20.49
C ALA A 84 10.62 6.07 -21.45
N GLY A 85 10.44 7.36 -21.09
CA GLY A 85 9.68 8.33 -21.88
C GLY A 85 8.16 8.10 -21.88
N MET A 86 7.65 7.29 -20.95
CA MET A 86 6.23 6.98 -20.83
C MET A 86 5.58 7.85 -19.76
N ARG A 87 4.78 8.84 -20.20
CA ARG A 87 3.97 9.68 -19.32
C ARG A 87 2.49 9.31 -19.45
N PRO A 88 1.81 8.90 -18.37
CA PRO A 88 0.38 8.62 -18.43
C PRO A 88 -0.43 9.91 -18.61
N HIS A 89 -1.62 9.77 -19.17
CA HIS A 89 -2.58 10.87 -19.33
C HIS A 89 -3.53 10.95 -18.13
N ILE A 90 -3.70 9.84 -17.42
CA ILE A 90 -4.63 9.65 -16.31
C ILE A 90 -3.91 8.82 -15.24
N VAL A 91 -4.11 9.17 -13.96
CA VAL A 91 -3.64 8.38 -12.82
C VAL A 91 -4.82 8.01 -11.95
N VAL A 92 -4.90 6.75 -11.58
CA VAL A 92 -5.90 6.22 -10.65
C VAL A 92 -5.18 5.53 -9.51
N GLY A 93 -5.55 5.82 -8.27
CA GLY A 93 -4.89 5.24 -7.11
C GLY A 93 -5.85 4.66 -6.09
N THR A 94 -5.39 3.67 -5.35
CA THR A 94 -6.07 3.10 -4.17
C THR A 94 -5.17 3.21 -2.94
N SER A 95 -5.67 3.71 -1.81
CA SER A 95 -4.92 3.83 -0.54
C SER A 95 -3.59 4.58 -0.75
N ALA A 96 -2.44 3.98 -0.45
CA ALA A 96 -1.11 4.56 -0.68
C ALA A 96 -0.85 4.91 -2.16
N GLY A 97 -1.46 4.18 -3.11
CA GLY A 97 -1.45 4.54 -4.52
C GLY A 97 -2.18 5.85 -4.82
N SER A 98 -3.27 6.16 -4.10
CA SER A 98 -3.96 7.46 -4.21
C SER A 98 -3.07 8.59 -3.74
N VAL A 99 -2.30 8.36 -2.69
CA VAL A 99 -1.40 9.36 -2.12
C VAL A 99 -0.27 9.71 -3.11
N VAL A 100 0.44 8.71 -3.60
CA VAL A 100 1.51 8.91 -4.62
C VAL A 100 0.91 9.45 -5.92
N GLY A 101 -0.23 8.92 -6.34
CA GLY A 101 -0.92 9.33 -7.56
C GLY A 101 -1.41 10.79 -7.51
N ALA A 102 -1.91 11.26 -6.36
CA ALA A 102 -2.31 12.65 -6.18
C ALA A 102 -1.10 13.60 -6.26
N ALA A 103 0.00 13.26 -5.59
CA ALA A 103 1.23 14.04 -5.66
C ALA A 103 1.73 14.16 -7.10
N TYR A 104 1.81 13.03 -7.82
CA TYR A 104 2.22 13.02 -9.23
C TYR A 104 1.27 13.81 -10.12
N ALA A 105 -0.04 13.60 -9.99
CA ALA A 105 -1.02 14.26 -10.83
C ALA A 105 -1.14 15.77 -10.57
N SER A 106 -0.81 16.23 -9.36
CA SER A 106 -0.75 17.65 -8.99
C SER A 106 0.41 18.41 -9.67
N GLY A 107 1.34 17.70 -10.32
CA GLY A 107 2.45 18.28 -11.07
C GLY A 107 3.80 18.24 -10.36
N LEU A 108 3.91 17.58 -9.21
CA LEU A 108 5.21 17.35 -8.58
C LEU A 108 6.06 16.41 -9.44
N SER A 109 7.35 16.69 -9.51
CA SER A 109 8.31 15.78 -10.13
C SER A 109 8.50 14.53 -9.29
N VAL A 110 8.87 13.41 -9.93
CA VAL A 110 9.13 12.15 -9.23
C VAL A 110 10.16 12.33 -8.10
N GLU A 111 11.16 13.19 -8.32
CA GLU A 111 12.16 13.53 -7.31
C GLU A 111 11.55 14.27 -6.11
N GLN A 112 10.66 15.24 -6.33
CA GLN A 112 9.97 15.92 -5.23
C GLN A 112 9.11 14.95 -4.41
N ILE A 113 8.40 14.04 -5.08
CA ILE A 113 7.59 13.01 -4.42
C ILE A 113 8.49 12.07 -3.62
N ARG A 114 9.65 11.69 -4.17
CA ARG A 114 10.64 10.85 -3.49
C ARG A 114 11.15 11.51 -2.21
N GLN A 115 11.49 12.80 -2.27
CA GLN A 115 11.94 13.54 -1.09
C GLN A 115 10.83 13.62 -0.03
N ALA A 116 9.61 14.01 -0.42
CA ALA A 116 8.47 14.04 0.50
C ALA A 116 8.20 12.68 1.17
N ALA A 117 8.35 11.58 0.43
CA ALA A 117 8.17 10.22 0.95
C ALA A 117 9.31 9.79 1.90
N LEU A 118 10.53 10.30 1.74
CA LEU A 118 11.66 10.00 2.62
C LEU A 118 11.67 10.84 3.90
N ASP A 119 11.19 12.08 3.82
CA ASP A 119 11.17 13.00 4.95
C ASP A 119 10.05 12.69 5.94
N VAL A 120 9.00 11.99 5.49
CA VAL A 120 7.83 11.72 6.31
C VAL A 120 8.05 10.50 7.22
N LYS A 121 7.83 10.70 8.53
CA LYS A 121 7.77 9.58 9.47
C LYS A 121 6.42 8.90 9.32
N VAL A 122 6.45 7.61 8.99
CA VAL A 122 5.25 6.78 8.93
C VAL A 122 4.39 6.91 10.19
N SER A 123 5.03 6.90 11.38
CA SER A 123 4.33 6.99 12.65
C SER A 123 3.60 8.32 12.84
N SER A 124 4.03 9.40 12.20
CA SER A 124 3.30 10.68 12.25
C SER A 124 2.08 10.69 11.34
N LEU A 125 2.02 9.82 10.33
CA LEU A 125 0.86 9.72 9.42
C LEU A 125 -0.27 8.84 9.98
N LEU A 126 0.04 7.94 10.92
CA LEU A 126 -0.91 6.98 11.48
C LEU A 126 -1.44 7.49 12.82
N ASP A 127 -2.65 8.03 12.81
CA ASP A 127 -3.41 8.49 13.97
C ASP A 127 -4.41 7.42 14.44
N PHE A 128 -3.91 6.50 15.26
CA PHE A 128 -4.72 5.40 15.78
C PHE A 128 -5.82 5.90 16.74
N THR A 129 -7.04 5.43 16.52
CA THR A 129 -8.19 5.69 17.40
C THR A 129 -8.82 4.37 17.83
N TRP A 130 -9.34 4.34 19.06
CA TRP A 130 -10.05 3.20 19.63
C TRP A 130 -11.48 3.61 19.97
N GLN A 131 -12.29 3.77 18.92
CA GLN A 131 -13.73 4.02 19.01
C GLN A 131 -14.46 3.12 18.00
N SER A 132 -15.76 2.92 18.16
CA SER A 132 -16.58 1.92 17.45
C SER A 132 -16.72 2.10 15.93
N GLY A 133 -15.91 2.96 15.29
CA GLY A 133 -15.94 3.28 13.86
C GLY A 133 -14.65 3.00 13.08
N GLY A 134 -13.58 2.50 13.70
CA GLY A 134 -12.33 2.14 13.00
C GLY A 134 -11.07 2.30 13.84
N PHE A 135 -9.93 1.85 13.29
CA PHE A 135 -8.63 1.87 13.98
C PHE A 135 -7.76 3.10 13.65
N ILE A 136 -8.12 3.92 12.65
CA ILE A 136 -7.34 5.05 12.15
C ILE A 136 -8.30 6.20 11.84
N ARG A 137 -7.97 7.43 12.26
CA ARG A 137 -8.82 8.61 12.01
C ARG A 137 -8.51 9.25 10.64
N GLY A 138 -7.25 9.27 10.23
CA GLY A 138 -6.78 9.74 8.93
C GLY A 138 -6.51 11.24 8.82
N ASP A 139 -6.64 12.01 9.91
CA ASP A 139 -6.47 13.47 9.92
C ASP A 139 -5.02 13.84 9.54
N ASN A 140 -4.05 13.14 10.11
CA ASN A 140 -2.64 13.41 9.87
C ASN A 140 -2.24 13.08 8.42
N LEU A 141 -2.77 11.99 7.87
CA LEU A 141 -2.54 11.63 6.48
C LEU A 141 -3.19 12.65 5.54
N ALA A 142 -4.42 13.06 5.81
CA ALA A 142 -5.12 14.06 5.01
C ALA A 142 -4.37 15.40 5.02
N SER A 143 -3.94 15.87 6.20
CA SER A 143 -3.15 17.09 6.33
C SER A 143 -1.84 17.02 5.58
N TRP A 144 -1.13 15.89 5.67
CA TRP A 144 0.13 15.73 4.94
C TRP A 144 -0.08 15.71 3.42
N VAL A 145 -1.11 15.00 2.93
CA VAL A 145 -1.45 15.01 1.49
C VAL A 145 -1.76 16.41 1.01
N ASN A 146 -2.58 17.17 1.75
CA ASN A 146 -2.93 18.55 1.41
C ASN A 146 -1.68 19.43 1.33
N THR A 147 -0.75 19.32 2.28
CA THR A 147 0.53 20.04 2.23
C THR A 147 1.35 19.65 0.99
N VAL A 148 1.45 18.36 0.68
CA VAL A 148 2.23 17.86 -0.48
C VAL A 148 1.69 18.39 -1.80
N VAL A 149 0.36 18.46 -1.95
CA VAL A 149 -0.28 18.98 -3.18
C VAL A 149 -0.50 20.49 -3.14
N GLY A 150 0.00 21.20 -2.11
CA GLY A 150 -0.13 22.65 -1.98
C GLY A 150 -1.58 23.13 -1.82
N ASP A 151 -2.39 22.39 -1.08
CA ASP A 151 -3.84 22.62 -0.87
C ASP A 151 -4.66 22.70 -2.17
N ALA A 152 -4.12 22.18 -3.27
CA ALA A 152 -4.79 22.17 -4.56
C ALA A 152 -5.99 21.20 -4.57
N ARG A 153 -7.07 21.64 -5.20
CA ARG A 153 -8.26 20.80 -5.41
C ARG A 153 -8.01 19.85 -6.58
N ILE A 154 -8.50 18.62 -6.50
CA ILE A 154 -8.24 17.57 -7.51
C ILE A 154 -8.61 18.02 -8.94
N GLU A 155 -9.68 18.80 -9.11
CA GLU A 155 -10.10 19.34 -10.41
C GLU A 155 -9.13 20.36 -11.02
N THR A 156 -8.20 20.90 -10.22
CA THR A 156 -7.16 21.85 -10.66
C THR A 156 -5.85 21.18 -11.03
N PHE A 157 -5.73 19.86 -10.83
CA PHE A 157 -4.52 19.13 -11.16
C PHE A 157 -4.25 19.16 -12.67
N PRO A 158 -2.99 19.34 -13.10
CA PRO A 158 -2.62 19.35 -14.52
C PRO A 158 -2.85 17.99 -15.19
N MET A 159 -2.84 16.90 -14.42
CA MET A 159 -3.12 15.55 -14.90
C MET A 159 -4.42 15.02 -14.29
N ARG A 160 -5.23 14.30 -15.08
CA ARG A 160 -6.49 13.72 -14.59
C ARG A 160 -6.18 12.69 -13.50
N PHE A 161 -6.86 12.82 -12.38
CA PHE A 161 -6.65 11.97 -11.21
C PHE A 161 -7.97 11.42 -10.67
N ALA A 162 -7.95 10.17 -10.21
CA ALA A 162 -9.02 9.60 -9.41
C ALA A 162 -8.43 8.85 -8.21
N ALA A 163 -8.94 9.17 -7.02
CA ALA A 163 -8.68 8.42 -5.81
C ALA A 163 -9.83 7.44 -5.55
N VAL A 164 -9.51 6.18 -5.26
CA VAL A 164 -10.48 5.18 -4.82
C VAL A 164 -10.46 5.12 -3.29
N ALA A 165 -11.63 5.35 -2.69
CA ALA A 165 -11.90 5.27 -1.26
C ALA A 165 -13.23 4.53 -1.00
N THR A 166 -13.40 3.95 0.19
CA THR A 166 -14.56 3.14 0.62
C THR A 166 -15.12 3.64 1.93
#